data_AF-A0A1Q3AWV8-F1
#
_entry.id   AF-A0A1Q3AWV8-F1
#
_cell.length_a   1.000
_cell.length_b   1.000
_cell.length_c   1.000
_cell.angle_alpha   90.00
_cell.angle_beta   90.00
_cell.angle_gamma   90.00
#
_symmetry.space_group_name_H-M   'P 1'
#
loop_
_entity.id
_entity.type
_entity.pdbx_description
1 polymer ?
#
loop_
_entity_poly.entity_id
_entity_poly.type
_entity_poly.pdbx_seq_one_letter_code
_entity_poly.pdbx_strand_id
1 'polypeptide(L)'
;MFELDLLALPDDIFKDIETPKVVQRNISNLSTLTTTEELMFLNPFSDNNILKPSWSKNDFAPGQVWAVYYGNDLMPRVYTQVNNTVSGSQVCVTLLESLPTLDHEIHWKKENLPIVNGIFKVSGTSVNIEMSKFSHLVPCRQSVCKSFYKIYPLKGEIWAMYKKWNIEWKQPDHNSYQCQIVEILSGSEGDGITVARLGEVKGCLTFFHRQQCDGFDLTHAVSRVETLSFSHRIPAFRVPGIGKYGIPESSWHLEPKALIPIRKY
;
A
#
# COMPACT_ATOMS: atom_id res chain seq x y z
N MET A 1 21.28 28.10 -25.45
CA MET A 1 22.55 28.32 -24.74
C MET A 1 22.31 29.54 -23.87
N PHE A 2 22.03 29.32 -22.59
CA PHE A 2 21.73 30.38 -21.63
C PHE A 2 22.83 30.34 -20.56
N GLU A 3 23.71 31.33 -20.58
CA GLU A 3 24.72 31.57 -19.54
C GLU A 3 24.03 32.07 -18.27
N LEU A 4 24.39 31.48 -17.13
CA LEU A 4 24.02 31.94 -15.80
C LEU A 4 25.13 32.87 -15.30
N ASP A 5 24.76 34.10 -14.98
CA ASP A 5 25.61 35.12 -14.36
C ASP A 5 25.72 34.82 -12.85
N LEU A 6 26.94 34.60 -12.35
CA LEU A 6 27.24 34.06 -11.01
C LEU A 6 27.82 35.11 -10.03
N LEU A 7 27.52 36.39 -10.20
CA LEU A 7 28.13 37.46 -9.38
C LEU A 7 27.14 38.42 -8.69
N ALA A 8 26.18 37.88 -7.95
CA ALA A 8 25.39 38.64 -6.97
C ALA A 8 25.59 38.08 -5.53
N LEU A 9 26.75 38.46 -4.97
CA LEU A 9 27.23 38.61 -3.56
C LEU A 9 26.23 38.51 -2.38
N PRO A 10 26.67 38.38 -1.09
CA PRO A 10 28.03 38.60 -0.54
C PRO A 10 28.59 37.57 0.47
N ASP A 11 29.90 37.71 0.70
CA ASP A 11 30.72 37.04 1.73
C ASP A 11 30.47 37.56 3.16
N ASP A 12 30.73 36.65 4.11
CA ASP A 12 30.85 36.77 5.58
C ASP A 12 29.58 36.90 6.43
N ILE A 13 29.43 35.95 7.38
CA ILE A 13 28.96 36.13 8.77
C ILE A 13 29.10 34.79 9.56
N PHE A 14 30.08 34.76 10.48
CA PHE A 14 30.35 33.87 11.64
C PHE A 14 30.50 32.34 11.41
N LYS A 15 31.69 31.72 11.50
CA LYS A 15 32.60 31.46 12.66
C LYS A 15 31.97 30.77 13.89
N ASP A 16 32.58 29.61 14.16
CA ASP A 16 32.70 28.83 15.40
C ASP A 16 31.53 27.91 15.80
N ILE A 17 31.78 26.58 15.80
CA ILE A 17 32.00 25.78 17.03
C ILE A 17 32.28 24.30 16.67
N GLU A 18 33.52 23.92 16.98
CA GLU A 18 34.01 22.63 17.54
C GLU A 18 33.89 21.29 16.76
N THR A 19 35.08 20.83 16.36
CA THR A 19 35.41 19.41 16.17
C THR A 19 35.84 18.79 17.51
N PRO A 20 35.73 17.45 17.66
CA PRO A 20 36.72 16.73 18.44
C PRO A 20 37.38 15.59 17.66
N LYS A 21 38.70 15.78 17.48
CA LYS A 21 39.80 14.84 17.78
C LYS A 21 39.77 13.45 17.14
N VAL A 22 40.61 13.35 16.11
CA VAL A 22 41.38 12.15 15.72
C VAL A 22 42.23 11.67 16.91
N VAL A 23 42.11 10.40 17.26
CA VAL A 23 43.12 9.65 18.02
C VAL A 23 43.68 8.58 17.10
N GLN A 24 44.97 8.71 16.79
CA GLN A 24 45.79 7.68 16.14
C GLN A 24 46.22 6.60 17.13
N ARG A 25 46.40 5.37 16.60
CA ARG A 25 47.28 4.23 16.98
C ARG A 25 46.47 2.92 16.97
N ASN A 26 46.86 1.81 16.35
CA ASN A 26 48.10 1.39 15.69
C ASN A 26 47.74 0.37 14.60
N ILE A 27 48.41 0.45 13.44
CA ILE A 27 48.47 -0.64 12.48
C ILE A 27 49.60 -1.57 12.94
N SER A 28 49.24 -2.72 13.47
CA SER A 28 50.13 -3.88 13.52
C SER A 28 49.29 -5.14 13.63
N ASN A 29 49.07 -5.76 12.47
CA ASN A 29 49.19 -7.20 12.21
C ASN A 29 48.18 -7.62 11.14
N LEU A 30 48.64 -7.49 9.90
CA LEU A 30 48.14 -8.27 8.78
C LEU A 30 48.60 -9.71 8.99
N SER A 31 47.69 -10.59 9.39
CA SER A 31 47.87 -12.04 9.22
C SER A 31 46.57 -12.61 8.65
N THR A 32 46.59 -12.76 7.33
CA THR A 32 45.91 -13.78 6.53
C THR A 32 44.91 -14.67 7.28
N LEU A 33 43.62 -14.46 7.01
CA LEU A 33 42.63 -15.52 6.90
C LEU A 33 41.74 -15.21 5.71
N THR A 34 41.90 -16.07 4.72
CA THR A 34 41.17 -16.21 3.46
C THR A 34 39.66 -16.28 3.68
N THR A 35 38.93 -15.60 2.79
CA THR A 35 37.67 -16.01 2.15
C THR A 35 36.85 -17.02 2.94
N THR A 36 35.72 -16.60 3.54
CA THR A 36 34.38 -17.26 3.58
C THR A 36 33.48 -16.64 4.67
N GLU A 37 33.21 -15.33 4.64
CA GLU A 37 32.19 -14.66 5.48
C GLU A 37 31.97 -13.28 4.83
N GLU A 38 31.01 -13.10 3.91
CA GLU A 38 29.78 -12.36 4.24
C GLU A 38 28.67 -12.63 3.20
N LEU A 39 28.59 -13.86 2.68
CA LEU A 39 27.36 -14.35 2.06
C LEU A 39 26.35 -14.71 3.16
N MET A 40 25.93 -13.72 3.94
CA MET A 40 24.66 -13.79 4.66
C MET A 40 23.55 -13.62 3.62
N PHE A 41 23.33 -14.67 2.83
CA PHE A 41 22.06 -14.89 2.18
C PHE A 41 21.00 -14.77 3.27
N LEU A 42 20.24 -13.68 3.22
CA LEU A 42 19.05 -13.51 4.02
C LEU A 42 18.19 -14.74 3.77
N ASN A 43 18.11 -15.61 4.78
CA ASN A 43 17.09 -16.64 4.87
C ASN A 43 15.74 -15.99 4.55
N PRO A 44 14.85 -16.70 3.82
CA PRO A 44 13.51 -16.19 3.56
C PRO A 44 12.88 -15.86 4.91
N PHE A 45 12.54 -14.58 5.07
CA PHE A 45 11.97 -13.96 6.26
C PHE A 45 11.19 -14.96 7.10
N SER A 46 11.70 -15.25 8.31
CA SER A 46 10.85 -15.81 9.36
C SER A 46 9.61 -14.92 9.47
N ASP A 47 8.43 -15.52 9.34
CA ASP A 47 7.10 -14.87 9.44
C ASP A 47 6.90 -14.05 10.73
N ASN A 48 7.84 -14.09 11.67
CA ASN A 48 7.72 -13.55 13.01
C ASN A 48 8.13 -12.07 13.15
N ASN A 49 8.73 -11.44 12.13
CA ASN A 49 9.18 -10.04 12.20
C ASN A 49 8.56 -9.11 11.14
N ILE A 50 7.39 -9.45 10.61
CA ILE A 50 6.58 -8.45 9.90
C ILE A 50 6.09 -7.46 10.97
N LEU A 51 6.55 -6.21 10.91
CA LEU A 51 6.08 -5.11 11.76
C LEU A 51 4.53 -5.08 11.69
N LYS A 52 3.88 -5.70 12.68
CA LYS A 52 2.43 -5.62 12.80
C LYS A 52 2.07 -4.17 13.08
N PRO A 53 1.01 -3.63 12.47
CA PRO A 53 0.50 -2.33 12.89
C PRO A 53 0.26 -2.35 14.40
N SER A 54 0.96 -1.50 15.14
CA SER A 54 0.80 -1.35 16.58
C SER A 54 -0.31 -0.35 16.87
N TRP A 55 -1.53 -0.67 16.44
CA TRP A 55 -2.68 0.17 16.75
C TRP A 55 -2.94 0.19 18.25
N SER A 56 -3.34 1.36 18.73
CA SER A 56 -3.77 1.63 20.09
C SER A 56 -5.23 2.07 20.09
N LYS A 57 -5.84 2.10 21.28
CA LYS A 57 -7.23 2.59 21.43
C LYS A 57 -7.42 4.00 20.91
N ASN A 58 -6.38 4.83 20.96
CA ASN A 58 -6.45 6.25 20.59
C ASN A 58 -6.47 6.45 19.06
N ASP A 59 -6.13 5.42 18.28
CA ASP A 59 -6.16 5.49 16.81
C ASP A 59 -7.58 5.34 16.25
N PHE A 60 -8.52 4.82 17.05
CA PHE A 60 -9.87 4.53 16.64
C PHE A 60 -10.87 5.55 17.18
N ALA A 61 -11.70 6.09 16.28
CA ALA A 61 -12.79 6.99 16.61
C ALA A 61 -14.12 6.49 16.03
N PRO A 62 -15.25 6.63 16.76
CA PRO A 62 -16.57 6.27 16.25
C PRO A 62 -16.88 6.92 14.89
N GLY A 63 -17.43 6.13 13.98
CA GLY A 63 -17.79 6.57 12.63
C GLY A 63 -16.66 6.46 11.59
N GLN A 64 -15.41 6.22 11.99
CA GLN A 64 -14.33 5.95 11.05
C GLN A 64 -14.57 4.66 10.27
N VAL A 65 -14.15 4.64 9.00
CA VAL A 65 -14.17 3.44 8.16
C VAL A 65 -12.76 2.88 8.02
N TRP A 66 -12.61 1.59 8.29
CA TRP A 66 -11.33 0.89 8.26
C TRP A 66 -11.38 -0.36 7.40
N ALA A 67 -10.27 -0.62 6.71
CA ALA A 67 -10.02 -1.88 6.02
C ALA A 67 -9.41 -2.90 6.98
N VAL A 68 -9.89 -4.15 6.93
CA VAL A 68 -9.46 -5.21 7.85
C VAL A 68 -9.09 -6.50 7.13
N TYR A 69 -8.07 -7.17 7.66
CA TYR A 69 -7.62 -8.50 7.26
C TYR A 69 -8.55 -9.57 7.87
N TYR A 70 -9.73 -9.77 7.27
CA TYR A 70 -10.79 -10.63 7.81
C TYR A 70 -11.17 -11.82 6.90
N GLY A 71 -10.88 -11.75 5.59
CA GLY A 71 -11.22 -12.80 4.62
C GLY A 71 -10.27 -14.00 4.62
N ASN A 72 -10.62 -15.03 3.84
CA ASN A 72 -9.88 -16.31 3.75
C ASN A 72 -8.44 -16.15 3.26
N ASP A 73 -8.19 -15.23 2.33
CA ASP A 73 -6.86 -14.96 1.79
C ASP A 73 -6.14 -13.83 2.52
N LEU A 74 -6.68 -13.40 3.66
CA LEU A 74 -6.09 -12.41 4.56
C LEU A 74 -5.73 -11.10 3.89
N MET A 75 -6.44 -10.69 2.84
CA MET A 75 -6.28 -9.39 2.20
C MET A 75 -7.28 -8.37 2.76
N PRO A 76 -6.95 -7.07 2.81
CA PRO A 76 -7.74 -6.04 3.48
C PRO A 76 -8.91 -5.54 2.61
N ARG A 77 -9.78 -6.44 2.17
CA ARG A 77 -10.93 -6.14 1.29
C ARG A 77 -12.23 -5.86 2.03
N VAL A 78 -12.27 -6.19 3.31
CA VAL A 78 -13.47 -6.01 4.14
C VAL A 78 -13.38 -4.64 4.80
N TYR A 79 -14.45 -3.85 4.65
CA TYR A 79 -14.56 -2.54 5.28
C TYR A 79 -15.50 -2.57 6.46
N THR A 80 -15.16 -1.80 7.49
CA THR A 80 -15.88 -1.78 8.76
C THR A 80 -16.00 -0.36 9.27
N GLN A 81 -17.15 -0.03 9.87
CA GLN A 81 -17.35 1.22 10.60
C GLN A 81 -17.05 0.99 12.08
N VAL A 82 -16.23 1.84 12.68
CA VAL A 82 -15.97 1.81 14.12
C VAL A 82 -17.20 2.29 14.88
N ASN A 83 -17.71 1.46 15.79
CA ASN A 83 -18.79 1.84 16.70
C ASN A 83 -18.19 2.45 17.97
N ASN A 84 -17.31 1.70 18.63
CA ASN A 84 -16.54 2.12 19.79
C ASN A 84 -15.39 1.13 20.07
N THR A 85 -14.43 1.53 20.91
CA THR A 85 -13.40 0.62 21.42
C THR A 85 -13.96 -0.19 22.58
N VAL A 86 -13.73 -1.50 22.58
CA VAL A 86 -14.10 -2.39 23.69
C VAL A 86 -12.92 -2.50 24.66
N SER A 87 -13.16 -3.02 25.87
CA SER A 87 -12.10 -3.41 26.80
C SER A 87 -11.04 -4.31 26.12
N GLY A 88 -9.77 -4.15 26.50
CA GLY A 88 -8.65 -4.92 25.90
C GLY A 88 -8.16 -4.38 24.54
N SER A 89 -7.81 -5.31 23.63
CA SER A 89 -7.25 -5.08 22.29
C SER A 89 -8.29 -5.20 21.17
N GLN A 90 -9.58 -5.04 21.49
CA GLN A 90 -10.68 -5.24 20.55
C GLN A 90 -11.42 -3.93 20.24
N VAL A 91 -11.91 -3.84 19.01
CA VAL A 91 -12.74 -2.73 18.54
C VAL A 91 -14.08 -3.31 18.09
N CYS A 92 -15.18 -2.75 18.61
CA CYS A 92 -16.52 -3.09 18.14
C CYS A 92 -16.78 -2.32 16.85
N VAL A 93 -17.09 -3.06 15.79
CA VAL A 93 -17.30 -2.51 14.47
C VAL A 93 -18.53 -3.11 13.82
N THR A 94 -19.10 -2.38 12.87
CA THR A 94 -20.15 -2.87 11.99
C THR A 94 -19.58 -3.10 10.60
N LEU A 95 -19.80 -4.28 10.01
CA LEU A 95 -19.30 -4.57 8.66
C LEU A 95 -20.02 -3.68 7.63
N LEU A 96 -19.32 -3.29 6.58
CA LEU A 96 -19.92 -2.62 5.44
C LEU A 96 -20.24 -3.62 4.33
N GLU A 97 -21.42 -3.48 3.73
CA GLU A 97 -21.86 -4.29 2.59
C GLU A 97 -21.88 -3.43 1.32
N SER A 98 -21.31 -3.96 0.23
CA SER A 98 -21.39 -3.30 -1.07
C SER A 98 -22.84 -3.20 -1.56
N LEU A 99 -23.20 -2.05 -2.13
CA LEU A 99 -24.48 -1.78 -2.78
C LEU A 99 -24.22 -1.52 -4.27
N PRO A 100 -24.09 -2.58 -5.08
CA PRO A 100 -23.92 -2.43 -6.52
C PRO A 100 -25.17 -1.80 -7.15
N THR A 101 -24.97 -0.93 -8.12
CA THR A 101 -26.06 -0.21 -8.82
C THR A 101 -26.12 -0.53 -10.31
N LEU A 102 -25.05 -1.09 -10.86
CA LEU A 102 -24.92 -1.44 -12.27
C LEU A 102 -25.03 -2.95 -12.45
N ASP A 103 -25.56 -3.38 -13.60
CA ASP A 103 -25.79 -4.80 -13.89
C ASP A 103 -24.51 -5.64 -13.78
N HIS A 104 -23.37 -5.11 -14.24
CA HIS A 104 -22.09 -5.80 -14.16
C HIS A 104 -21.56 -5.92 -12.72
N GLU A 105 -21.78 -4.91 -11.87
CA GLU A 105 -21.44 -4.98 -10.44
C GLU A 105 -22.37 -5.97 -9.70
N ILE A 106 -23.65 -5.99 -10.06
CA ILE A 106 -24.63 -6.93 -9.50
C ILE A 106 -24.25 -8.36 -9.87
N HIS A 107 -23.88 -8.62 -11.13
CA HIS A 107 -23.42 -9.93 -11.57
C HIS A 107 -22.15 -10.35 -10.84
N TRP A 108 -21.15 -9.46 -10.77
CA TRP A 108 -19.91 -9.67 -10.02
C TRP A 108 -20.15 -10.06 -8.56
N LYS A 109 -21.09 -9.35 -7.89
CA LYS A 109 -21.48 -9.67 -6.51
C LYS A 109 -22.17 -11.03 -6.40
N LYS A 110 -22.99 -11.44 -7.37
CA LYS A 110 -23.67 -12.75 -7.38
C LYS A 110 -22.66 -13.91 -7.48
N GLU A 111 -21.55 -13.69 -8.19
CA GLU A 111 -20.42 -14.62 -8.23
C GLU A 111 -19.57 -14.59 -6.94
N ASN A 112 -20.03 -13.89 -5.88
CA ASN A 112 -19.36 -13.74 -4.59
C ASN A 112 -17.93 -13.17 -4.71
N LEU A 113 -17.71 -12.32 -5.72
CA LEU A 113 -16.44 -11.66 -5.91
C LEU A 113 -16.39 -10.34 -5.13
N PRO A 114 -15.21 -9.97 -4.58
CA PRO A 114 -15.09 -8.79 -3.73
C PRO A 114 -15.30 -7.51 -4.55
N ILE A 115 -16.08 -6.58 -3.97
CA ILE A 115 -16.22 -5.20 -4.45
C ILE A 115 -15.58 -4.30 -3.40
N VAL A 116 -14.53 -3.58 -3.79
CA VAL A 116 -13.69 -2.76 -2.89
C VAL A 116 -13.74 -1.27 -3.18
N ASN A 117 -14.43 -0.87 -4.24
CA ASN A 117 -14.71 0.52 -4.58
C ASN A 117 -16.17 0.62 -5.01
N GLY A 118 -16.83 1.74 -4.70
CA GLY A 118 -18.25 1.95 -4.94
C GLY A 118 -19.00 2.43 -3.70
N ILE A 119 -20.30 2.12 -3.68
CA ILE A 119 -21.22 2.50 -2.60
C ILE A 119 -21.34 1.35 -1.62
N PHE A 120 -21.27 1.64 -0.34
CA PHE A 120 -21.37 0.69 0.75
C PHE A 120 -22.41 1.17 1.76
N LYS A 121 -23.20 0.25 2.30
CA LYS A 121 -24.06 0.53 3.47
C LYS A 121 -23.45 -0.09 4.71
N VAL A 122 -23.77 0.51 5.86
CA VAL A 122 -23.56 -0.14 7.16
C VAL A 122 -24.49 -1.35 7.22
N SER A 123 -23.92 -2.54 7.45
CA SER A 123 -24.73 -3.73 7.70
C SER A 123 -25.45 -3.65 9.05
N GLY A 124 -26.38 -4.55 9.33
CA GLY A 124 -26.94 -4.70 10.67
C GLY A 124 -26.04 -5.47 11.65
N THR A 125 -24.87 -5.95 11.20
CA THR A 125 -24.07 -6.95 11.91
C THR A 125 -22.86 -6.30 12.58
N SER A 126 -22.91 -6.22 13.92
CA SER A 126 -21.79 -5.78 14.75
C SER A 126 -20.94 -6.96 15.21
N VAL A 127 -19.62 -6.79 15.17
CA VAL A 127 -18.63 -7.80 15.59
C VAL A 127 -17.47 -7.12 16.32
N ASN A 128 -16.80 -7.86 17.20
CA ASN A 128 -15.56 -7.41 17.82
C ASN A 128 -14.36 -7.93 17.02
N ILE A 129 -13.49 -7.02 16.57
CA ILE A 129 -12.29 -7.35 15.80
C ILE A 129 -11.05 -6.95 16.61
N GLU A 130 -10.07 -7.84 16.67
CA GLU A 130 -8.75 -7.56 17.25
C GLU A 130 -8.07 -6.41 16.49
N MET A 131 -7.49 -5.45 17.22
CA MET A 131 -6.76 -4.31 16.66
C MET A 131 -5.71 -4.75 15.63
N SER A 132 -5.01 -5.87 15.87
CA SER A 132 -4.00 -6.41 14.94
C SER A 132 -4.50 -6.82 13.54
N LYS A 133 -5.83 -6.90 13.35
CA LYS A 133 -6.47 -7.18 12.05
C LYS A 133 -6.77 -5.92 11.23
N PHE A 134 -6.64 -4.72 11.80
CA PHE A 134 -6.84 -3.47 11.08
C PHE A 134 -5.63 -3.18 10.18
N SER A 135 -5.90 -2.80 8.92
CA SER A 135 -4.87 -2.45 7.94
C SER A 135 -4.69 -0.93 7.86
N HIS A 136 -5.74 -0.20 7.51
CA HIS A 136 -5.65 1.24 7.33
C HIS A 136 -7.03 1.91 7.40
N LEU A 137 -7.01 3.20 7.74
CA LEU A 137 -8.16 4.08 7.61
C LEU A 137 -8.49 4.29 6.13
N VAL A 138 -9.76 4.13 5.77
CA VAL A 138 -10.27 4.27 4.41
C VAL A 138 -10.92 5.63 4.24
N PRO A 139 -10.35 6.53 3.42
CA PRO A 139 -11.01 7.78 3.09
C PRO A 139 -12.35 7.51 2.39
N CYS A 140 -13.42 8.11 2.90
CA CYS A 140 -14.76 7.90 2.35
C CYS A 140 -15.61 9.17 2.44
N ARG A 141 -16.54 9.33 1.50
CA ARG A 141 -17.60 10.35 1.60
C ARG A 141 -18.84 9.71 2.19
N GLN A 142 -19.31 10.24 3.31
CA GLN A 142 -20.54 9.78 3.95
C GLN A 142 -21.75 10.50 3.32
N SER A 143 -22.87 9.78 3.18
CA SER A 143 -24.13 10.39 2.76
C SER A 143 -24.70 11.34 3.82
N VAL A 144 -25.53 12.29 3.39
CA VAL A 144 -26.20 13.26 4.27
C VAL A 144 -27.00 12.57 5.38
N CYS A 145 -27.68 11.48 5.05
CA CYS A 145 -28.44 10.67 6.00
C CYS A 145 -27.61 9.57 6.70
N LYS A 146 -26.28 9.56 6.53
CA LYS A 146 -25.32 8.62 7.15
C LYS A 146 -25.58 7.14 6.89
N SER A 147 -26.42 6.81 5.91
CA SER A 147 -26.82 5.44 5.60
C SER A 147 -25.88 4.72 4.63
N PHE A 148 -25.06 5.46 3.88
CA PHE A 148 -24.10 4.89 2.95
C PHE A 148 -22.79 5.67 2.89
N TYR A 149 -21.73 4.96 2.54
CA TYR A 149 -20.38 5.44 2.30
C TYR A 149 -20.03 5.27 0.83
N LYS A 150 -19.37 6.27 0.27
CA LYS A 150 -18.75 6.20 -1.05
C LYS A 150 -17.25 6.06 -0.87
N ILE A 151 -16.71 4.95 -1.34
CA ILE A 151 -15.29 4.60 -1.21
C ILE A 151 -14.75 4.43 -2.63
N TYR A 152 -13.80 5.28 -3.02
CA TYR A 152 -13.20 5.26 -4.35
C TYR A 152 -11.68 5.46 -4.23
N PRO A 153 -10.88 4.86 -5.14
CA PRO A 153 -9.45 5.09 -5.19
C PRO A 153 -9.12 6.59 -5.30
N LEU A 154 -8.14 7.04 -4.54
CA LEU A 154 -7.69 8.44 -4.55
C LEU A 154 -6.32 8.57 -5.20
N LYS A 155 -6.07 9.73 -5.80
CA LYS A 155 -4.76 10.09 -6.35
C LYS A 155 -3.64 9.89 -5.32
N GLY A 156 -2.57 9.23 -5.76
CA GLY A 156 -1.38 8.91 -4.96
C GLY A 156 -1.50 7.62 -4.15
N GLU A 157 -2.68 6.98 -4.11
CA GLU A 157 -2.80 5.67 -3.46
C GLU A 157 -2.18 4.56 -4.30
N ILE A 158 -1.67 3.55 -3.61
CA ILE A 158 -1.17 2.31 -4.22
C ILE A 158 -2.23 1.22 -4.08
N TRP A 159 -2.50 0.54 -5.17
CA TRP A 159 -3.53 -0.49 -5.24
C TRP A 159 -3.01 -1.76 -5.91
N ALA A 160 -3.46 -2.90 -5.40
CA ALA A 160 -3.41 -4.17 -6.11
C ALA A 160 -4.57 -4.23 -7.11
N MET A 161 -4.28 -4.56 -8.37
CA MET A 161 -5.28 -4.88 -9.40
C MET A 161 -5.07 -6.29 -9.92
N TYR A 162 -6.15 -7.04 -10.14
CA TYR A 162 -6.09 -8.39 -10.68
C TYR A 162 -5.48 -8.40 -12.09
N LYS A 163 -4.54 -9.32 -12.33
CA LYS A 163 -3.98 -9.61 -13.66
C LYS A 163 -4.92 -10.55 -14.40
N LYS A 164 -5.02 -10.39 -15.72
CA LYS A 164 -5.83 -11.23 -16.62
C LYS A 164 -7.31 -11.31 -16.22
N TRP A 165 -7.81 -10.26 -15.57
CA TRP A 165 -9.20 -10.13 -15.17
C TRP A 165 -10.11 -10.03 -16.42
N ASN A 166 -11.31 -10.61 -16.36
CA ASN A 166 -12.40 -10.33 -17.31
C ASN A 166 -13.79 -10.44 -16.64
N ILE A 167 -14.82 -9.84 -17.26
CA ILE A 167 -16.16 -9.67 -16.64
C ILE A 167 -16.89 -10.97 -16.31
N GLU A 168 -16.42 -12.06 -16.89
CA GLU A 168 -16.97 -13.40 -16.73
C GLU A 168 -16.26 -14.21 -15.64
N TRP A 169 -15.28 -13.61 -14.93
CA TRP A 169 -14.62 -14.24 -13.79
C TRP A 169 -15.63 -14.76 -12.77
N LYS A 170 -15.31 -15.92 -12.21
CA LYS A 170 -16.06 -16.56 -11.13
C LYS A 170 -15.13 -16.87 -9.96
N GLN A 171 -15.68 -17.46 -8.90
CA GLN A 171 -14.88 -17.84 -7.72
C GLN A 171 -13.62 -18.69 -8.05
N PRO A 172 -13.64 -19.67 -8.97
CA PRO A 172 -12.44 -20.45 -9.28
C PRO A 172 -11.29 -19.60 -9.84
N ASP A 173 -11.59 -18.62 -10.70
CA ASP A 173 -10.60 -17.68 -11.23
C ASP A 173 -9.98 -16.85 -10.11
N HIS A 174 -10.83 -16.38 -9.19
CA HIS A 174 -10.40 -15.64 -8.01
C HIS A 174 -9.48 -16.48 -7.11
N ASN A 175 -9.72 -17.77 -6.92
CA ASN A 175 -8.87 -18.60 -6.05
C ASN A 175 -7.40 -18.73 -6.53
N SER A 176 -7.13 -18.38 -7.79
CA SER A 176 -5.80 -18.41 -8.41
C SER A 176 -5.35 -17.04 -8.92
N TYR A 177 -5.93 -15.95 -8.41
CA TYR A 177 -5.63 -14.61 -8.88
C TYR A 177 -4.14 -14.27 -8.72
N GLN A 178 -3.67 -13.42 -9.62
CA GLN A 178 -2.42 -12.69 -9.45
C GLN A 178 -2.74 -11.20 -9.49
N CYS A 179 -1.89 -10.39 -8.86
CA CYS A 179 -2.03 -8.94 -8.94
C CYS A 179 -0.83 -8.27 -9.62
N GLN A 180 -1.13 -7.13 -10.23
CA GLN A 180 -0.18 -6.08 -10.53
C GLN A 180 -0.38 -4.95 -9.52
N ILE A 181 0.70 -4.23 -9.24
CA ILE A 181 0.66 -3.07 -8.36
C ILE A 181 0.59 -1.82 -9.21
N VAL A 182 -0.26 -0.89 -8.82
CA VAL A 182 -0.44 0.38 -9.53
C VAL A 182 -0.50 1.57 -8.58
N GLU A 183 -0.09 2.73 -9.06
CA GLU A 183 -0.31 4.03 -8.43
C GLU A 183 -1.48 4.74 -9.12
N ILE A 184 -2.42 5.30 -8.35
CA ILE A 184 -3.48 6.13 -8.91
C ILE A 184 -2.93 7.52 -9.26
N LEU A 185 -2.94 7.89 -10.54
CA LEU A 185 -2.46 9.20 -11.01
C LEU A 185 -3.56 10.27 -10.99
N SER A 186 -4.78 9.85 -11.31
CA SER A 186 -5.98 10.67 -11.30
C SER A 186 -7.20 9.77 -11.13
N GLY A 187 -8.25 10.30 -10.53
CA GLY A 187 -9.50 9.59 -10.34
C GLY A 187 -10.33 10.20 -9.22
N SER A 188 -11.61 10.36 -9.51
CA SER A 188 -12.67 10.71 -8.56
C SER A 188 -13.95 9.99 -8.97
N GLU A 189 -14.94 9.98 -8.09
CA GLU A 189 -16.30 9.55 -8.45
C GLU A 189 -16.80 10.29 -9.71
N GLY A 190 -16.97 9.58 -10.82
CA GLY A 190 -17.47 10.12 -12.09
C GLY A 190 -16.40 10.50 -13.11
N ASP A 191 -15.15 10.68 -12.68
CA ASP A 191 -14.01 10.92 -13.55
C ASP A 191 -13.31 9.60 -13.88
N GLY A 192 -12.78 9.47 -15.10
CA GLY A 192 -11.97 8.32 -15.47
C GLY A 192 -10.77 8.16 -14.52
N ILE A 193 -10.50 6.93 -14.08
CA ILE A 193 -9.32 6.63 -13.26
C ILE A 193 -8.14 6.40 -14.20
N THR A 194 -6.99 7.01 -13.93
CA THR A 194 -5.74 6.70 -14.63
C THR A 194 -4.73 6.19 -13.62
N VAL A 195 -4.05 5.10 -13.97
CA VAL A 195 -3.08 4.43 -13.11
C VAL A 195 -1.72 4.33 -13.79
N ALA A 196 -0.64 4.33 -13.01
CA ALA A 196 0.70 3.96 -13.45
C ALA A 196 1.06 2.59 -12.91
N ARG A 197 1.63 1.71 -13.75
CA ARG A 197 2.09 0.41 -13.30
C ARG A 197 3.38 0.54 -12.48
N LEU A 198 3.44 -0.15 -11.35
CA LEU A 198 4.62 -0.25 -10.52
C LEU A 198 5.31 -1.61 -10.70
N GLY A 199 6.64 -1.58 -10.76
CA GLY A 199 7.52 -2.75 -10.81
C GLY A 199 8.34 -2.87 -9.53
N GLU A 200 8.59 -4.10 -9.09
CA GLU A 200 9.46 -4.36 -7.95
C GLU A 200 10.88 -3.88 -8.26
N VAL A 201 11.49 -3.16 -7.32
CA VAL A 201 12.92 -2.86 -7.34
C VAL A 201 13.65 -4.19 -7.16
N LYS A 202 14.49 -4.56 -8.13
CA LYS A 202 15.17 -5.86 -8.17
C LYS A 202 15.85 -6.19 -6.83
N GLY A 203 15.43 -7.29 -6.21
CA GLY A 203 16.00 -7.77 -4.94
C GLY A 203 15.39 -7.14 -3.68
N CYS A 204 14.39 -6.27 -3.84
CA CYS A 204 13.72 -5.56 -2.75
C CYS A 204 12.20 -5.77 -2.82
N LEU A 205 11.72 -6.88 -2.25
CA LEU A 205 10.32 -7.36 -2.38
C LEU A 205 9.23 -6.36 -1.98
N THR A 206 9.54 -5.36 -1.15
CA THR A 206 8.59 -4.36 -0.65
C THR A 206 8.77 -2.99 -1.29
N PHE A 207 9.75 -2.83 -2.18
CA PHE A 207 10.06 -1.56 -2.83
C PHE A 207 9.65 -1.61 -4.29
N PHE A 208 8.93 -0.60 -4.72
CA PHE A 208 8.37 -0.52 -6.07
C PHE A 208 8.63 0.85 -6.69
N HIS A 209 8.85 0.90 -7.99
CA HIS A 209 8.98 2.13 -8.75
C HIS A 209 8.11 2.08 -10.01
N ARG A 210 7.82 3.25 -10.59
CA ARG A 210 7.05 3.30 -11.84
C ARG A 210 7.79 2.58 -12.94
N GLN A 211 7.08 1.72 -13.66
CA GLN A 211 7.59 1.09 -14.86
C GLN A 211 7.57 2.10 -16.00
N GLN A 212 8.62 2.09 -16.81
CA GLN A 212 8.77 2.98 -17.95
C GLN A 212 9.04 2.18 -19.22
N CYS A 213 8.53 2.66 -20.35
CA CYS A 213 8.89 2.22 -21.69
C CYS A 213 9.33 3.46 -22.47
N ASP A 214 10.53 3.41 -23.07
CA ASP A 214 11.13 4.51 -23.82
C ASP A 214 11.16 5.85 -23.03
N GLY A 215 11.35 5.77 -21.71
CA GLY A 215 11.40 6.93 -20.81
C GLY A 215 10.04 7.48 -20.37
N PHE A 216 8.93 6.89 -20.81
CA PHE A 216 7.58 7.28 -20.41
C PHE A 216 6.98 6.29 -19.41
N ASP A 217 6.31 6.82 -18.39
CA ASP A 217 5.58 6.01 -17.40
C ASP A 217 4.51 5.15 -18.10
N LEU A 218 4.45 3.87 -17.77
CA LEU A 218 3.44 2.95 -18.27
C LEU A 218 2.10 3.21 -17.59
N THR A 219 1.28 4.06 -18.21
CA THR A 219 -0.04 4.44 -17.70
C THR A 219 -1.19 3.71 -18.40
N HIS A 220 -2.28 3.46 -17.68
CA HIS A 220 -3.51 2.85 -18.20
C HIS A 220 -4.73 3.62 -17.71
N ALA A 221 -5.67 3.90 -18.60
CA ALA A 221 -6.97 4.45 -18.24
C ALA A 221 -7.91 3.30 -17.87
N VAL A 222 -8.45 3.32 -16.66
CA VAL A 222 -9.34 2.31 -16.12
C VAL A 222 -10.78 2.75 -16.39
N SER A 223 -11.46 1.98 -17.24
CA SER A 223 -12.89 2.14 -17.51
C SER A 223 -13.73 1.79 -16.28
N ARG A 224 -15.01 2.20 -16.29
CA ARG A 224 -15.94 1.93 -15.19
C ARG A 224 -16.12 0.43 -14.90
N VAL A 225 -16.10 -0.42 -15.92
CA VAL A 225 -16.21 -1.88 -15.73
C VAL A 225 -14.91 -2.46 -15.17
N GLU A 226 -13.76 -1.95 -15.63
CA GLU A 226 -12.45 -2.39 -15.15
C GLU A 226 -12.18 -2.01 -13.69
N THR A 227 -12.96 -1.13 -13.06
CA THR A 227 -12.80 -0.87 -11.62
C THR A 227 -13.11 -2.08 -10.74
N LEU A 228 -13.85 -3.08 -11.27
CA LEU A 228 -14.02 -4.38 -10.62
C LEU A 228 -12.72 -5.18 -10.49
N SER A 229 -11.68 -4.79 -11.24
CA SER A 229 -10.37 -5.42 -11.17
C SER A 229 -9.52 -4.96 -9.97
N PHE A 230 -9.92 -3.90 -9.27
CA PHE A 230 -9.24 -3.49 -8.05
C PHE A 230 -9.43 -4.57 -6.97
N SER A 231 -8.32 -5.03 -6.39
CA SER A 231 -8.33 -6.03 -5.34
C SER A 231 -8.38 -5.40 -3.95
N HIS A 232 -7.45 -4.49 -3.65
CA HIS A 232 -7.38 -3.77 -2.37
C HIS A 232 -6.34 -2.65 -2.46
N ARG A 233 -6.45 -1.67 -1.57
CA ARG A 233 -5.41 -0.65 -1.34
C ARG A 233 -4.26 -1.27 -0.54
N ILE A 234 -3.04 -0.94 -0.93
CA ILE A 234 -1.81 -1.31 -0.23
C ILE A 234 -1.30 -0.05 0.47
N PRO A 235 -1.24 -0.01 1.81
CA PRO A 235 -0.58 1.07 2.52
C PRO A 235 0.88 1.19 2.07
N ALA A 236 1.28 2.41 1.70
CA ALA A 236 2.60 2.68 1.15
C ALA A 236 3.05 4.09 1.48
N PHE A 237 4.36 4.31 1.49
CA PHE A 237 4.97 5.63 1.62
C PHE A 237 6.12 5.79 0.63
N ARG A 238 6.37 7.03 0.19
CA ARG A 238 7.50 7.33 -0.68
C ARG A 238 8.80 7.36 0.10
N VAL A 239 9.87 6.87 -0.53
CA VAL A 239 11.22 6.91 0.01
C VAL A 239 12.12 7.83 -0.81
N PRO A 240 13.09 8.51 -0.16
CA PRO A 240 14.03 9.38 -0.85
C PRO A 240 15.06 8.62 -1.70
N GLY A 241 14.99 7.28 -1.75
CA GLY A 241 15.99 6.42 -2.38
C GLY A 241 17.02 5.89 -1.37
N ILE A 242 17.55 4.70 -1.63
CA ILE A 242 18.56 4.06 -0.77
C ILE A 242 19.62 3.43 -1.68
N GLY A 243 20.59 4.25 -2.11
CA GLY A 243 21.58 3.89 -3.14
C GLY A 243 22.37 2.61 -2.83
N LYS A 244 22.72 2.37 -1.55
CA LYS A 244 23.42 1.14 -1.12
C LYS A 244 22.67 -0.16 -1.42
N TYR A 245 21.35 -0.10 -1.59
CA TYR A 245 20.50 -1.25 -1.93
C TYR A 245 19.94 -1.15 -3.35
N GLY A 246 20.43 -0.21 -4.17
CA GLY A 246 19.93 0.01 -5.52
C GLY A 246 18.48 0.49 -5.58
N ILE A 247 17.95 1.08 -4.48
CA ILE A 247 16.58 1.59 -4.42
C ILE A 247 16.55 3.01 -5.00
N PRO A 248 15.87 3.26 -6.14
CA PRO A 248 15.81 4.58 -6.75
C PRO A 248 15.09 5.60 -5.87
N GLU A 249 15.38 6.89 -6.11
CA GLU A 249 14.61 7.98 -5.52
C GLU A 249 13.14 7.91 -5.93
N SER A 250 12.25 8.42 -5.08
CA SER A 250 10.79 8.39 -5.32
C SER A 250 10.17 7.00 -5.45
N SER A 251 10.89 5.94 -5.06
CA SER A 251 10.30 4.60 -4.92
C SER A 251 9.24 4.59 -3.81
N TRP A 252 8.36 3.61 -3.87
CA TRP A 252 7.35 3.33 -2.86
C TRP A 252 7.82 2.14 -2.01
N HIS A 253 7.74 2.28 -0.69
CA HIS A 253 7.82 1.16 0.24
C HIS A 253 6.40 0.73 0.64
N LEU A 254 6.05 -0.52 0.37
CA LEU A 254 4.70 -1.08 0.52
C LEU A 254 4.61 -1.93 1.79
N GLU A 255 3.44 -1.92 2.43
CA GLU A 255 3.17 -2.79 3.57
C GLU A 255 3.26 -4.27 3.16
N PRO A 256 4.19 -5.05 3.73
CA PRO A 256 4.43 -6.44 3.30
C PRO A 256 3.20 -7.35 3.45
N LYS A 257 2.37 -7.11 4.47
CA LYS A 257 1.17 -7.90 4.76
C LYS A 257 0.06 -7.70 3.72
N ALA A 258 0.06 -6.56 3.04
CA ALA A 258 -0.85 -6.26 1.94
C ALA A 258 -0.25 -6.65 0.57
N LEU A 259 0.96 -7.22 0.53
CA LEU A 259 1.48 -7.86 -0.67
C LEU A 259 1.02 -9.31 -0.70
N ILE A 260 0.43 -9.72 -1.81
CA ILE A 260 0.04 -11.12 -2.01
C ILE A 260 1.32 -11.96 -2.05
N PRO A 261 1.43 -13.04 -1.24
CA PRO A 261 2.60 -13.91 -1.29
C PRO A 261 2.78 -14.46 -2.69
N ILE A 262 3.97 -14.25 -3.27
CA ILE A 262 4.35 -14.94 -4.50
C ILE A 262 4.38 -16.42 -4.16
N ARG A 263 3.39 -17.18 -4.63
CA ARG A 263 3.46 -18.64 -4.60
C ARG A 263 4.65 -19.03 -5.48
N LYS A 264 5.78 -19.36 -4.85
CA LYS A 264 6.88 -20.03 -5.54
C LYS A 264 6.36 -21.43 -5.88
N TYR A 265 6.14 -21.67 -7.18
CA TYR A 265 5.95 -23.01 -7.72
C TYR A 265 7.29 -23.73 -7.78
#